data_AF-A0A7D7VBB4-F1
#
_entry.id   AF-A0A7D7VBB4-F1
#
_cell.length_a   1.000
_cell.length_b   1.000
_cell.length_c   1.000
_cell.angle_alpha   90.00
_cell.angle_beta   90.00
_cell.angle_gamma   90.00
#
_symmetry.space_group_name_H-M   'P 1'
#
loop_
_entity.id
_entity.type
_entity.pdbx_description
1 polymer ?
#
loop_
_entity_poly.entity_id
_entity_poly.type
_entity_poly.pdbx_seq_one_letter_code
_entity_poly.pdbx_strand_id
1 'polypeptide(L)' 'MSSFTHTDRLKIIIEKGDSIKVYHDSSDVSVLPKSKLVRTFNEDGSMIEEFKLLNKKIALDDDLDKDQTEIVVTLHVE' A
#
# COMPACT_ATOMS: atom_id res chain seq x y z
N MET A 1 -3.79 -20.67 20.48
CA MET A 1 -3.95 -19.22 20.27
C MET A 1 -2.63 -18.70 19.75
N SER A 2 -2.52 -18.42 18.45
CA SER A 2 -1.29 -17.84 17.91
C SER A 2 -1.37 -16.34 18.05
N SER A 3 -0.62 -15.78 19.00
CA SER A 3 -0.38 -14.34 19.06
C SER A 3 0.69 -14.00 18.03
N PHE A 4 0.31 -13.94 16.76
CA PHE A 4 1.08 -13.17 15.79
C PHE A 4 0.80 -11.70 16.11
N THR A 5 1.74 -11.04 16.77
CA THR A 5 1.81 -9.58 16.71
C THR A 5 1.87 -9.25 15.22
N HIS A 6 0.84 -8.58 14.70
CA HIS A 6 0.79 -8.15 13.31
C HIS A 6 1.88 -7.09 13.15
N THR A 7 3.09 -7.55 12.81
CA THR A 7 4.15 -6.67 12.35
C THR A 7 3.86 -6.48 10.89
N ASP A 8 3.36 -5.31 10.52
CA ASP A 8 3.13 -4.95 9.13
C ASP A 8 4.46 -5.07 8.39
N ARG A 9 4.57 -6.09 7.53
CA ARG A 9 5.76 -6.32 6.67
C ARG A 9 5.61 -5.62 5.32
N LEU A 10 4.48 -4.96 5.11
CA LEU A 10 4.09 -4.29 3.90
C LEU A 10 3.57 -2.90 4.25
N LYS A 11 4.02 -1.92 3.47
CA LYS A 11 3.51 -0.55 3.49
C LYS A 11 3.26 -0.11 2.08
N ILE A 12 2.02 0.24 1.79
CA ILE A 12 1.58 0.75 0.50
C ILE A 12 1.29 2.24 0.69
N ILE A 13 2.02 3.07 -0.03
CA ILE A 13 1.88 4.53 0.00
C ILE A 13 1.22 4.95 -1.31
N ILE A 14 0.09 5.64 -1.24
CA ILE A 14 -0.55 6.28 -2.40
C ILE A 14 -0.31 7.79 -2.30
N GLU A 15 0.39 8.33 -3.29
CA GLU A 15 0.67 9.76 -3.43
C GLU A 15 -0.21 10.37 -4.52
N LYS A 16 -1.07 11.32 -4.13
CA LYS A 16 -1.97 12.07 -5.02
C LYS A 16 -1.76 13.57 -4.81
N GLY A 17 -0.93 14.19 -5.65
CA GLY A 17 -0.51 15.58 -5.43
C GLY A 17 0.18 15.73 -4.08
N ASP A 18 -0.33 16.62 -3.23
CA ASP A 18 0.19 16.84 -1.86
C ASP A 18 -0.42 15.88 -0.82
N SER A 19 -1.34 15.00 -1.22
CA SER A 19 -1.98 14.03 -0.31
C SER A 19 -1.25 12.70 -0.31
N ILE A 20 -1.00 12.16 0.88
CA ILE A 20 -0.40 10.84 1.10
C ILE A 20 -1.37 9.98 1.90
N LYS A 21 -1.67 8.76 1.41
CA LYS A 21 -2.39 7.73 2.16
C LYS A 21 -1.49 6.51 2.33
N VAL A 22 -1.55 5.87 3.50
CA VAL A 22 -0.72 4.71 3.85
C VAL A 22 -1.64 3.56 4.22
N TYR A 23 -1.35 2.39 3.65
CA TYR A 23 -2.04 1.13 3.90
C TYR A 23 -1.02 0.06 4.28
N HIS A 24 -1.44 -0.89 5.10
CA HIS A 24 -0.60 -2.01 5.52
C HIS A 24 -1.18 -3.37 5.12
N ASP A 25 -2.48 -3.43 4.81
CA ASP A 25 -3.10 -4.63 4.25
C ASP A 25 -3.06 -4.62 2.71
N SER A 26 -2.64 -5.74 2.14
CA SER A 26 -2.63 -5.94 0.69
C SER A 26 -4.02 -6.02 0.06
N SER A 27 -5.08 -6.26 0.85
CA SER A 27 -6.46 -6.32 0.39
C SER A 27 -7.10 -4.94 0.23
N ASP A 28 -6.59 -3.93 0.94
CA ASP A 28 -7.08 -2.55 0.88
C ASP A 28 -6.78 -1.86 -0.46
N VAL A 29 -5.78 -2.34 -1.20
CA VAL A 29 -5.30 -1.70 -2.43
C VAL A 29 -5.13 -2.71 -3.56
N SER A 30 -5.83 -2.48 -4.67
CA SER A 30 -5.64 -3.25 -5.91
C SER A 30 -4.99 -2.41 -6.99
N VAL A 31 -3.94 -2.94 -7.61
CA VAL A 31 -3.27 -2.32 -8.77
C VAL A 31 -3.60 -3.12 -10.02
N LEU A 32 -4.25 -2.48 -10.99
CA LEU A 32 -4.60 -3.06 -12.28
C LEU A 32 -3.61 -2.55 -13.35
N PRO A 33 -2.51 -3.28 -13.62
CA PRO A 33 -1.41 -2.76 -14.43
C PRO A 33 -1.78 -2.52 -15.89
N LYS A 34 -2.70 -3.34 -16.46
CA LYS A 34 -3.11 -3.22 -17.86
C LYS A 34 -3.92 -1.94 -18.12
N SER A 35 -4.84 -1.62 -17.22
CA SER A 35 -5.66 -0.40 -17.29
C SER A 35 -4.98 0.82 -16.65
N LYS A 36 -3.83 0.63 -15.99
CA LYS A 36 -3.14 1.64 -15.19
C LYS A 36 -4.08 2.26 -14.15
N LEU A 37 -4.76 1.41 -13.37
CA LEU A 37 -5.66 1.87 -12.31
C LEU A 37 -5.16 1.40 -10.94
N VAL A 38 -5.42 2.20 -9.93
CA VAL A 38 -5.32 1.84 -8.51
C VAL A 38 -6.69 1.99 -7.89
N ARG A 39 -7.15 0.99 -7.14
CA ARG A 39 -8.41 1.03 -6.41
C ARG A 39 -8.15 0.80 -4.93
N THR A 40 -8.87 1.52 -4.09
CA THR A 40 -8.85 1.33 -2.64
C THR A 40 -10.18 0.75 -2.18
N PHE A 41 -10.15 -0.04 -1.12
CA PHE A 41 -11.32 -0.76 -0.60
C PHE A 41 -11.48 -0.55 0.90
N ASN A 42 -12.73 -0.59 1.35
CA ASN A 42 -13.09 -0.66 2.76
C ASN A 42 -12.88 -2.08 3.28
N GLU A 43 -12.91 -2.26 4.60
CA GLU A 43 -12.84 -3.58 5.26
C GLU A 43 -13.97 -4.54 4.82
N ASP A 44 -15.13 -4.01 4.41
CA ASP A 44 -16.25 -4.81 3.89
C ASP A 44 -16.09 -5.21 2.41
N GLY A 45 -14.98 -4.82 1.77
CA GLY A 45 -14.65 -5.09 0.37
C GLY A 45 -15.29 -4.13 -0.63
N SER A 46 -16.03 -3.10 -0.19
CA SER A 46 -16.57 -2.08 -1.09
C SER A 46 -15.49 -1.10 -1.55
N MET A 47 -15.54 -0.69 -2.82
CA MET A 47 -14.56 0.24 -3.41
C MET A 47 -14.78 1.66 -2.89
N ILE A 48 -13.71 2.31 -2.42
CA ILE A 48 -13.71 3.68 -1.92
C ILE A 48 -13.37 4.64 -3.06
N GLU A 49 -12.20 4.46 -3.66
CA GLU A 49 -11.65 5.34 -4.67
C GLU A 49 -11.02 4.55 -5.82
N GLU A 50 -11.01 5.16 -6.99
CA GLU A 50 -10.27 4.70 -8.16
C GLU A 50 -9.42 5.85 -8.68
N PHE A 51 -8.16 5.56 -8.98
CA PHE A 51 -7.20 6.53 -9.50
C PHE A 51 -6.48 5.98 -10.73
N LYS A 52 -5.98 6.89 -11.56
CA LYS A 52 -5.07 6.53 -12.64
C LYS A 52 -3.64 6.43 -12.10
N LEU A 53 -3.01 5.28 -12.32
CA LEU A 53 -1.62 5.01 -11.95
C LEU A 53 -0.67 5.73 -12.90
N LEU A 54 0.12 6.64 -12.35
CA LEU A 54 1.17 7.35 -13.08
C LEU A 54 2.48 6.57 -13.02
N ASN A 55 2.88 6.18 -11.82
CA ASN A 55 4.15 5.50 -11.58
C ASN A 55 4.06 4.60 -10.33
N LYS A 56 4.95 3.61 -10.24
CA LYS A 56 5.12 2.76 -9.06
C LYS A 56 6.59 2.55 -8.73
N LYS A 57 6.91 2.51 -7.45
CA LYS A 57 8.24 2.21 -6.91
C LYS A 57 8.11 1.16 -5.82
N ILE A 58 9.09 0.27 -5.73
CA ILE A 58 9.20 -0.71 -4.66
C ILE A 58 10.56 -0.53 -4.01
N ALA A 59 10.60 -0.52 -2.68
CA ALA A 59 11.80 -0.42 -1.87
C ALA A 59 11.68 -1.35 -0.64
N LEU A 60 12.81 -1.58 0.01
CA LEU A 60 12.88 -2.19 1.34
C LEU A 60 13.31 -1.12 2.33
N ASP A 61 12.68 -1.09 3.49
CA ASP A 61 13.00 -0.19 4.60
C ASP A 61 13.41 -1.03 5.82
N ASP A 62 14.67 -0.90 6.23
CA ASP A 62 15.26 -1.70 7.31
C ASP A 62 15.20 -0.91 8.63
N ASP A 63 14.36 -1.37 9.57
CA ASP A 63 14.34 -0.91 10.95
C ASP A 63 15.32 -1.74 11.78
N LEU A 64 16.54 -1.24 11.89
CA LEU A 64 17.63 -1.89 12.63
C LEU A 64 17.35 -1.99 14.13
N ASP A 65 16.55 -1.07 14.69
CA ASP A 65 16.21 -1.07 16.12
C ASP A 65 15.23 -2.22 16.44
N LYS A 66 14.32 -2.53 15.50
CA LYS A 66 13.36 -3.63 15.64
C LYS A 66 13.81 -4.94 15.01
N ASP A 67 14.98 -4.97 14.36
CA ASP A 67 15.48 -6.10 13.56
C ASP A 67 14.43 -6.58 12.54
N GLN A 68 13.87 -5.63 11.79
CA GLN A 68 12.76 -5.85 10.85
C GLN A 68 12.99 -5.14 9.53
N THR A 69 12.52 -5.75 8.45
CA THR A 69 12.45 -5.14 7.11
C THR A 69 11.00 -5.01 6.68
N GLU A 70 10.61 -3.83 6.21
CA GLU A 70 9.30 -3.55 5.62
C GLU A 70 9.41 -3.42 4.10
N ILE A 71 8.51 -4.04 3.35
CA ILE A 71 8.39 -3.84 1.90
C ILE A 71 7.56 -2.58 1.69
N VAL A 72 8.15 -1.56 1.08
CA VAL A 72 7.47 -0.29 0.80
C VAL A 72 7.13 -0.19 -0.68
N VAL A 73 5.83 -0.11 -0.98
CA VAL A 73 5.28 0.08 -2.33
C VAL A 73 4.72 1.49 -2.43
N THR A 74 5.33 2.34 -3.25
CA THR A 74 4.83 3.70 -3.51
C THR A 74 4.11 3.74 -4.85
N LEU A 75 2.87 4.23 -4.86
CA LEU A 75 2.01 4.39 -6.03
C LEU A 75 1.73 5.88 -6.21
N HIS A 76 2.20 6.46 -7.31
CA HIS A 76 1.88 7.84 -7.68
C HIS A 76 0.64 7.84 -8.58
N VAL A 77 -0.38 8.63 -8.23
CA VAL A 77 -1.69 8.61 -8.89
C VAL A 77 -2.21 10.02 -9.21
N GLU A 78 -3.17 10.09 -10.16
CA GLU A 78 -3.92 11.33 -10.53
C GLU A 78 -5.07 11.65 -9.55
#